data_AF-A0A1Q7WIW5-F1
#
_entry.id   AF-A0A1Q7WIW5-F1
#
_cell.length_a   1.000
_cell.length_b   1.000
_cell.length_c   1.000
_cell.angle_alpha   90.00
_cell.angle_beta   90.00
_cell.angle_gamma   90.00
#
_symmetry.space_group_name_H-M   'P 1'
#
loop_
_entity.id
_entity.type
_entity.pdbx_description
1 polymer ?
#
loop_
_entity_poly.entity_id
_entity_poly.type
_entity_poly.pdbx_seq_one_letter_code
_entity_poly.pdbx_strand_id
1 'polypeptide(L)'
;MAAPAEPSADRRLRHDTEMDQSDGAGAVRNPYEVLGVSPDASPEEIRDAYWRLVRFHRTEGEAAWTPTHLGEIQDAYEVLSDPSRRAELDAANGDSARAHEPPAPAPYEPGFPPYESGAQPYQPQGAPPYQPGGPPLPTPEPKPVVHHSRNPIDRLTYRLPRPWRIAIDWIVTIAGAVAIVFAIKQWVVNPYRIPSSSMEPTLHCAGGQGCEARLSDRVLANRFIYRFRSPHRGEIVVFKTPPAAKQRCGAGGTFVKRLIGLPGETWSERNGYVDINGKKLNEPYIKPDRRDTETHSPQVIPKGQYFMMGDNRAESCDSRVWGTVPRKNLIGEVFATYWPPNRISIYSAYVSFGLGALGMLRLPGRIRRRRKSRKSAVH
;
A
#
# COMPACT_ATOMS: atom_id res chain seq x y z
N MET A 1 53.83 -20.08 -37.72
CA MET A 1 54.33 -18.75 -38.11
C MET A 1 53.11 -17.94 -38.54
N ALA A 2 52.80 -16.74 -38.09
CA ALA A 2 53.12 -15.93 -36.93
C ALA A 2 52.08 -14.79 -36.98
N ALA A 3 51.66 -14.26 -35.83
CA ALA A 3 50.84 -13.06 -35.74
C ALA A 3 51.57 -11.83 -36.35
N PRO A 4 50.84 -10.73 -36.60
CA PRO A 4 50.97 -9.57 -35.69
C PRO A 4 49.59 -8.95 -35.37
N ALA A 5 49.26 -8.58 -34.13
CA ALA A 5 49.77 -7.49 -33.28
C ALA A 5 49.08 -6.14 -33.54
N GLU A 6 48.50 -5.57 -32.47
CA GLU A 6 47.90 -4.24 -32.35
C GLU A 6 48.86 -3.10 -32.73
N PRO A 7 48.33 -1.87 -32.83
CA PRO A 7 48.81 -0.88 -31.88
C PRO A 7 47.72 -0.06 -31.19
N SER A 8 48.12 0.37 -30.00
CA SER A 8 47.47 1.19 -29.00
C SER A 8 47.58 2.70 -29.27
N ALA A 9 46.71 3.43 -28.58
CA ALA A 9 46.91 4.75 -27.95
C ALA A 9 47.18 5.99 -28.83
N ASP A 10 46.24 6.94 -28.79
CA ASP A 10 46.29 8.15 -27.94
C ASP A 10 45.63 9.37 -28.61
N ARG A 11 45.03 10.21 -27.74
CA ARG A 11 44.90 11.67 -27.86
C ARG A 11 43.54 12.29 -28.22
N ARG A 12 42.75 12.46 -27.15
CA ARG A 12 42.23 13.74 -26.56
C ARG A 12 41.54 14.77 -27.47
N LEU A 13 40.33 15.16 -27.06
CA LEU A 13 39.85 16.52 -26.74
C LEU A 13 38.39 16.37 -26.22
N ARG A 14 38.16 16.32 -24.90
CA ARG A 14 37.90 17.44 -23.96
C ARG A 14 36.73 18.35 -24.38
N HIS A 15 35.60 18.20 -23.67
CA HIS A 15 34.76 19.33 -23.27
C HIS A 15 34.02 18.98 -21.96
N ASP A 16 34.70 19.28 -20.87
CA ASP A 16 34.24 20.07 -19.72
C ASP A 16 32.77 19.95 -19.27
N THR A 17 32.57 19.17 -18.21
CA THR A 17 31.64 19.54 -17.14
C THR A 17 32.43 19.52 -15.85
N GLU A 18 32.86 20.70 -15.42
CA GLU A 18 33.38 20.99 -14.09
C GLU A 18 32.38 20.50 -13.03
N MET A 19 32.73 19.41 -12.36
CA MET A 19 32.25 19.13 -11.01
C MET A 19 33.38 19.52 -10.06
N ASP A 20 33.14 20.65 -9.40
CA ASP A 20 33.91 21.19 -8.30
C ASP A 20 34.16 20.11 -7.22
N GLN A 21 35.42 19.66 -7.15
CA GLN A 21 35.96 18.88 -6.05
C GLN A 21 37.03 19.72 -5.36
N SER A 22 36.59 20.60 -4.49
CA SER A 22 37.33 21.02 -3.30
C SER A 22 36.34 21.58 -2.29
N ASP A 23 35.94 20.77 -1.32
CA ASP A 23 36.08 21.09 0.11
C ASP A 23 35.46 20.01 1.00
N GLY A 24 36.29 19.39 1.85
CA GLY A 24 35.87 18.73 3.08
C GLY A 24 35.49 17.25 2.99
N ALA A 25 36.48 16.37 3.13
CA ALA A 25 36.24 15.06 3.72
C ALA A 25 35.54 15.27 5.08
N GLY A 26 34.28 14.89 5.20
CA GLY A 26 33.52 15.01 6.44
C GLY A 26 34.20 14.17 7.53
N ALA A 27 34.94 14.84 8.43
CA ALA A 27 35.43 14.22 9.64
C ALA A 27 34.23 13.62 10.37
N VAL A 28 34.23 12.30 10.57
CA VAL A 28 33.21 11.62 11.38
C VAL A 28 33.26 12.25 12.76
N ARG A 29 32.25 13.07 13.11
CA ARG A 29 32.22 13.77 14.39
C ARG A 29 32.11 12.75 15.51
N ASN A 30 32.80 13.02 16.62
CA ASN A 30 32.74 12.16 17.79
C ASN A 30 31.29 12.10 18.32
N PRO A 31 30.68 10.92 18.49
CA PRO A 31 29.32 10.78 19.01
C PRO A 31 29.04 11.54 20.32
N TYR A 32 30.05 11.66 21.19
CA TYR A 32 29.96 12.43 22.44
C TYR A 32 29.76 13.93 22.18
N GLU A 33 30.46 14.49 21.19
CA GLU A 33 30.33 15.89 20.79
C GLU A 33 29.00 16.17 20.10
N VAL A 34 28.51 15.22 19.28
CA VAL A 34 27.23 15.34 18.57
C VAL A 34 26.06 15.42 19.56
N LEU A 35 26.08 14.64 20.64
CA LEU A 35 25.06 14.71 21.69
C LEU A 35 25.36 15.76 22.78
N GLY A 36 26.57 16.33 22.81
CA GLY A 36 27.00 17.27 23.84
C GLY A 36 27.08 16.65 25.23
N VAL A 37 27.51 15.39 25.32
CA VAL A 37 27.61 14.60 26.56
C VAL A 37 29.05 14.14 26.79
N SER A 38 29.44 14.04 28.05
CA SER A 38 30.79 13.62 28.43
C SER A 38 31.01 12.10 28.23
N PRO A 39 32.24 11.61 27.98
CA PRO A 39 32.54 10.18 27.88
C PRO A 39 32.13 9.34 29.10
N ASP A 40 32.00 9.93 30.28
CA ASP A 40 31.52 9.30 31.52
C ASP A 40 30.01 9.43 31.74
N ALA A 41 29.26 10.02 30.80
CA ALA A 41 27.82 10.24 30.94
C ALA A 41 27.04 8.93 31.17
N SER A 42 26.10 8.96 32.09
CA SER A 42 25.19 7.86 32.36
C SER A 42 24.25 7.58 31.18
N PRO A 43 23.68 6.37 31.06
CA PRO A 43 22.70 6.06 30.02
C PRO A 43 21.47 6.99 30.04
N GLU A 44 21.11 7.50 31.22
CA GLU A 44 20.00 8.45 31.36
C GLU A 44 20.34 9.82 30.78
N GLU A 45 21.55 10.31 31.01
CA GLU A 45 22.03 11.59 30.47
C GLU A 45 22.15 11.56 28.93
N ILE A 46 22.61 10.44 28.36
CA ILE A 46 22.67 10.23 26.91
C ILE A 46 21.27 10.25 26.29
N ARG A 47 20.32 9.56 26.92
CA ARG A 47 18.92 9.53 26.49
C ARG A 47 18.29 10.91 26.59
N ASP A 48 18.53 11.63 27.67
CA ASP A 48 17.95 12.96 27.90
C ASP A 48 18.54 13.99 26.94
N ALA A 49 19.84 13.89 26.61
CA ALA A 49 20.49 14.72 25.60
C ALA A 49 19.90 14.50 24.21
N TYR A 50 19.72 13.23 23.79
CA TYR A 50 19.05 12.89 22.53
C TYR A 50 17.65 13.51 22.44
N TRP A 51 16.80 13.29 23.46
CA TRP A 51 15.44 13.83 23.43
C TRP A 51 15.39 15.36 23.51
N ARG A 52 16.37 16.00 24.12
CA ARG A 52 16.51 17.46 24.12
C ARG A 52 16.73 17.98 22.70
N LEU A 53 17.66 17.38 21.95
CA LEU A 53 17.97 17.75 20.57
C LEU A 53 16.81 17.46 19.61
N VAL A 54 16.18 16.29 19.72
CA VAL A 54 15.01 15.92 18.90
C VAL A 54 13.80 16.83 19.17
N ARG A 55 13.59 17.23 20.44
CA ARG A 55 12.50 18.15 20.80
C ARG A 55 12.75 19.56 20.26
N PHE A 56 14.01 20.02 20.29
CA PHE A 56 14.41 21.31 19.74
C PHE A 56 14.16 21.38 18.22
N HIS A 57 14.44 20.29 17.48
CA HIS A 57 14.11 20.16 16.05
C HIS A 57 12.61 20.33 15.77
N ARG A 58 11.75 19.82 16.65
CA ARG A 58 10.29 19.93 16.47
C ARG A 58 9.75 21.35 16.70
N THR A 59 10.49 22.21 17.41
CA THR A 59 10.02 23.55 17.80
C THR A 59 10.48 24.68 16.87
N GLU A 60 11.62 24.57 16.19
CA GLU A 60 12.18 25.68 15.39
C GLU A 60 11.84 25.67 13.88
N GLY A 61 11.14 24.64 13.38
CA GLY A 61 10.75 24.56 11.97
C GLY A 61 11.93 24.24 11.03
N GLU A 62 11.60 23.70 9.85
CA GLU A 62 12.55 23.07 8.90
C GLU A 62 13.65 24.00 8.33
N ALA A 63 13.64 25.30 8.66
CA ALA A 63 14.53 26.29 8.04
C ALA A 63 15.94 26.38 8.67
N ALA A 64 16.16 25.82 9.86
CA ALA A 64 17.43 25.96 10.59
C ALA A 64 18.39 24.75 10.49
N TRP A 65 17.93 23.59 9.99
CA TRP A 65 18.71 22.34 10.05
C TRP A 65 18.52 21.48 8.80
N THR A 66 19.62 20.93 8.26
CA THR A 66 19.59 20.02 7.11
C THR A 66 19.22 18.58 7.51
N PRO A 67 18.65 17.75 6.60
CA PRO A 67 18.34 16.33 6.88
C PRO A 67 19.53 15.49 7.37
N THR A 68 20.75 15.91 7.05
CA THR A 68 22.00 15.30 7.51
C THR A 68 22.21 15.42 9.02
N HIS A 69 21.78 16.52 9.66
CA HIS A 69 22.00 16.73 11.10
C HIS A 69 21.13 15.82 11.99
N LEU A 70 19.91 15.48 11.56
CA LEU A 70 19.06 14.56 12.33
C LEU A 70 19.58 13.11 12.25
N GLY A 71 20.16 12.74 11.10
CA GLY A 71 20.86 11.47 10.93
C GLY A 71 22.05 11.34 11.87
N GLU A 72 22.90 12.38 11.94
CA GLU A 72 24.06 12.40 12.84
C GLU A 72 23.67 12.24 14.33
N ILE A 73 22.60 12.89 14.78
CA ILE A 73 22.11 12.78 16.16
C ILE A 73 21.59 11.35 16.46
N GLN A 74 20.89 10.75 15.49
CA GLN A 74 20.38 9.39 15.62
C GLN A 74 21.53 8.38 15.67
N ASP A 75 22.49 8.49 14.76
CA ASP A 75 23.66 7.61 14.69
C ASP A 75 24.50 7.70 15.96
N ALA A 76 24.71 8.91 16.49
CA ALA A 76 25.42 9.12 17.74
C ALA A 76 24.71 8.47 18.94
N TYR A 77 23.38 8.57 19.01
CA TYR A 77 22.61 7.92 20.06
C TYR A 77 22.63 6.39 19.96
N GLU A 78 22.58 5.82 18.75
CA GLU A 78 22.66 4.38 18.54
C GLU A 78 24.01 3.80 18.97
N VAL A 79 25.10 4.54 18.76
CA VAL A 79 26.43 4.13 19.23
C VAL A 79 26.54 4.24 20.75
N LEU A 80 26.08 5.35 21.35
CA LEU A 80 26.26 5.62 22.78
C LEU A 80 25.25 4.91 23.69
N SER A 81 24.09 4.47 23.17
CA SER A 81 23.07 3.75 23.95
C SER A 81 23.32 2.24 24.05
N ASP A 82 24.14 1.67 23.16
CA ASP A 82 24.59 0.27 23.24
C ASP A 82 25.90 0.17 24.04
N PRO A 83 25.91 -0.53 25.20
CA PRO A 83 27.12 -0.64 26.03
C PRO A 83 28.33 -1.24 25.30
N SER A 84 28.11 -2.15 24.36
CA SER A 84 29.18 -2.84 23.63
C SER A 84 29.80 -1.91 22.60
N ARG A 85 28.97 -1.20 21.82
CA ARG A 85 29.44 -0.24 20.81
C ARG A 85 30.10 0.99 21.45
N ARG A 86 29.57 1.43 22.60
CA ARG A 86 30.20 2.49 23.39
C ARG A 86 31.58 2.07 23.90
N ALA A 87 31.70 0.86 24.42
CA ALA A 87 33.00 0.34 24.86
C ALA A 87 34.02 0.22 23.71
N GLU A 88 33.58 -0.16 22.50
CA GLU A 88 34.42 -0.17 21.30
C GLU A 88 34.87 1.25 20.89
N LEU A 89 33.97 2.24 20.96
CA LEU A 89 34.29 3.65 20.72
C LEU A 89 35.29 4.19 21.76
N ASP A 90 35.08 3.86 23.03
CA ASP A 90 35.95 4.29 24.13
C ASP A 90 37.33 3.63 24.02
N ALA A 91 37.39 2.37 23.59
CA ALA A 91 38.64 1.68 23.28
C ALA A 91 39.38 2.34 22.10
N ALA A 92 38.65 2.73 21.04
CA ALA A 92 39.22 3.41 19.88
C ALA A 92 39.70 4.85 20.20
N ASN A 93 38.99 5.57 21.08
CA ASN A 93 39.38 6.90 21.56
C ASN A 93 40.49 6.85 22.62
N GLY A 94 40.63 5.73 23.34
CA GLY A 94 41.71 5.52 24.31
C GLY A 94 43.11 5.46 23.67
N ASP A 95 43.20 5.09 22.39
CA ASP A 95 44.46 5.08 21.64
C ASP A 95 44.84 6.47 21.09
N SER A 96 43.88 7.40 20.93
CA SER A 96 44.12 8.78 20.50
C SER A 96 44.34 9.77 21.66
N ALA A 97 43.92 9.43 22.88
CA ALA A 97 44.07 10.26 24.08
C ALA A 97 45.51 10.37 24.65
N ARG A 98 46.49 9.63 24.10
CA ARG A 98 47.91 9.77 24.49
C ARG A 98 48.63 10.97 23.84
N ALA A 99 47.97 11.72 22.96
CA ALA A 99 48.67 12.71 22.12
C ALA A 99 48.39 14.18 22.43
N HIS A 100 47.47 14.56 23.33
CA HIS A 100 47.15 15.97 23.59
C HIS A 100 47.20 16.31 25.08
N GLU A 101 48.34 16.86 25.51
CA GLU A 101 48.50 17.53 26.79
C GLU A 101 47.86 18.94 26.68
N PRO A 102 46.90 19.31 27.55
CA PRO A 102 46.26 20.62 27.49
C PRO A 102 47.25 21.72 27.92
N PRO A 103 47.28 22.89 27.24
CA PRO A 103 48.17 23.98 27.63
C PRO A 103 47.74 24.59 28.97
N ALA A 104 48.74 25.01 29.76
CA ALA A 104 48.58 25.59 31.08
C ALA A 104 47.65 26.84 31.08
N PRO A 105 46.87 27.07 32.14
CA PRO A 105 45.97 28.23 32.22
C PRO A 105 46.77 29.55 32.26
N ALA A 106 46.33 30.51 31.45
CA ALA A 106 46.92 31.85 31.38
C ALA A 106 46.69 32.66 32.68
N PRO A 107 47.57 33.62 33.02
CA PRO A 107 47.45 34.42 34.24
C PRO A 107 46.25 35.38 34.21
N TYR A 108 45.59 35.53 35.35
CA TYR A 108 44.47 36.44 35.57
C TYR A 108 44.92 37.91 35.57
N GLU A 109 44.40 38.74 34.65
CA GLU A 109 44.53 40.20 34.70
C GLU A 109 43.40 40.83 35.54
N PRO A 110 43.69 41.74 36.49
CA PRO A 110 42.67 42.39 37.30
C PRO A 110 42.13 43.65 36.61
N GLY A 111 40.81 43.68 36.32
CA GLY A 111 40.25 44.82 35.57
C GLY A 111 38.74 45.05 35.60
N PHE A 112 37.96 44.48 36.52
CA PHE A 112 36.55 44.85 36.67
C PHE A 112 36.27 45.53 38.02
N PRO A 113 35.61 46.70 38.04
CA PRO A 113 35.27 47.39 39.28
C PRO A 113 34.22 46.62 40.09
N PRO A 114 34.16 46.81 41.43
CA PRO A 114 33.18 46.13 42.27
C PRO A 114 31.76 46.56 41.89
N TYR A 115 30.85 45.59 41.79
CA TYR A 115 29.42 45.85 41.68
C TYR A 115 28.93 46.54 42.96
N GLU A 116 28.26 47.69 42.82
CA GLU A 116 27.63 48.37 43.95
C GLU A 116 26.44 47.53 44.47
N SER A 117 26.50 47.16 45.76
CA SER A 117 25.49 46.38 46.47
C SER A 117 24.25 47.22 46.81
N GLY A 118 23.50 47.65 45.80
CA GLY A 118 22.29 48.49 45.97
C GLY A 118 20.95 47.77 45.81
N ALA A 119 20.92 46.50 45.42
CA ALA A 119 19.66 45.78 45.24
C ALA A 119 19.21 45.14 46.57
N GLN A 120 18.19 45.72 47.22
CA GLN A 120 17.49 45.02 48.30
C GLN A 120 16.85 43.73 47.75
N PRO A 121 17.01 42.58 48.43
CA PRO A 121 16.34 41.35 48.02
C PRO A 121 14.82 41.54 48.08
N TYR A 122 14.13 41.22 46.97
CA TYR A 122 12.69 41.11 46.94
C TYR A 122 12.22 40.05 47.94
N GLN A 123 11.60 40.47 49.05
CA GLN A 123 10.94 39.56 49.99
C GLN A 123 9.45 39.45 49.62
N PRO A 124 8.97 38.26 49.22
CA PRO A 124 7.55 38.06 48.96
C PRO A 124 6.74 38.22 50.25
N GLN A 125 5.70 39.06 50.21
CA GLN A 125 4.83 39.34 51.34
C GLN A 125 4.15 38.05 51.81
N GLY A 126 4.47 37.62 53.03
CA GLY A 126 3.92 36.42 53.67
C GLY A 126 4.90 35.28 53.94
N ALA A 127 6.18 35.42 53.58
CA ALA A 127 7.20 34.46 54.02
C ALA A 127 7.56 34.70 55.50
N PRO A 128 7.57 33.67 56.37
CA PRO A 128 8.01 33.82 57.75
C PRO A 128 9.48 34.26 57.81
N PRO A 129 9.92 35.00 58.86
CA PRO A 129 11.30 35.43 59.01
C PRO A 129 12.26 34.23 58.96
N TYR A 130 13.30 34.32 58.13
CA TYR A 130 14.35 33.30 58.07
C TYR A 130 15.05 33.21 59.44
N GLN A 131 14.88 32.08 60.15
CA GLN A 131 15.61 31.76 61.37
C GLN A 131 16.85 30.92 61.01
N PRO A 132 18.08 31.42 61.24
CA PRO A 132 19.27 30.60 61.07
C PRO A 132 19.26 29.46 62.09
N GLY A 133 19.25 28.20 61.62
CA GLY A 133 19.32 27.00 62.47
C GLY A 133 18.02 26.20 62.64
N GLY A 134 16.94 26.52 61.91
CA GLY A 134 15.74 25.68 61.87
C GLY A 134 15.99 24.34 61.14
N PRO A 135 15.26 23.26 61.49
CA PRO A 135 15.36 21.99 60.77
C PRO A 135 14.98 22.17 59.29
N PRO A 136 15.61 21.44 58.35
CA PRO A 136 15.35 21.59 56.92
C PRO A 136 13.85 21.40 56.64
N LEU A 137 13.28 22.31 55.85
CA LEU A 137 11.88 22.22 55.42
C LEU A 137 11.63 20.85 54.76
N PRO A 138 10.52 20.17 55.05
CA PRO A 138 10.21 18.90 54.41
C PRO A 138 10.08 19.13 52.90
N THR A 139 10.95 18.49 52.13
CA THR A 139 10.86 18.48 50.67
C THR A 139 9.50 17.91 50.29
N PRO A 140 8.67 18.61 49.49
CA PRO A 140 7.39 18.08 49.07
C PRO A 140 7.63 16.80 48.26
N GLU A 141 7.08 15.68 48.72
CA GLU A 141 7.14 14.42 47.98
C GLU A 141 6.56 14.64 46.57
N PRO A 142 7.24 14.15 45.51
CA PRO A 142 6.73 14.28 44.16
C PRO A 142 5.39 13.54 44.06
N LYS A 143 4.31 14.29 43.84
CA LYS A 143 2.98 13.70 43.65
C LYS A 143 3.03 12.76 42.44
N PRO A 144 2.47 11.54 42.55
CA PRO A 144 2.52 10.57 41.46
C PRO A 144 1.81 11.14 40.22
N VAL A 145 2.55 11.27 39.12
CA VAL A 145 2.01 11.71 37.83
C VAL A 145 1.17 10.57 37.27
N VAL A 146 -0.15 10.67 37.41
CA VAL A 146 -1.08 9.67 36.87
C VAL A 146 -1.20 9.87 35.36
N HIS A 147 -0.55 9.03 34.57
CA HIS A 147 -0.76 8.98 33.12
C HIS A 147 -2.16 8.43 32.81
N HIS A 148 -3.11 9.30 32.49
CA HIS A 148 -4.39 8.88 31.92
C HIS A 148 -4.18 8.46 30.45
N SER A 149 -4.25 7.15 30.17
CA SER A 149 -4.34 6.67 28.79
C SER A 149 -5.63 7.22 28.17
N ARG A 150 -5.53 7.81 26.98
CA ARG A 150 -6.66 8.42 26.25
C ARG A 150 -7.57 7.38 25.57
N ASN A 151 -7.37 6.09 25.85
CA ASN A 151 -8.14 5.03 25.22
C ASN A 151 -9.52 4.90 25.89
N PRO A 152 -10.63 5.04 25.14
CA PRO A 152 -11.98 4.99 25.73
C PRO A 152 -12.29 3.62 26.34
N ILE A 153 -11.63 2.55 25.88
CA ILE A 153 -11.80 1.17 26.34
C ILE A 153 -11.17 0.94 27.73
N ASP A 154 -10.11 1.68 28.07
CA ASP A 154 -9.45 1.57 29.38
C ASP A 154 -10.37 2.02 30.52
N ARG A 155 -11.29 2.96 30.23
CA ARG A 155 -12.27 3.45 31.21
C ARG A 155 -13.29 2.38 31.61
N LEU A 156 -13.65 1.50 30.67
CA LEU A 156 -14.60 0.40 30.90
C LEU A 156 -13.93 -0.85 31.50
N THR A 157 -12.65 -1.06 31.26
CA THR A 157 -11.93 -2.29 31.65
C THR A 157 -10.97 -2.11 32.83
N TYR A 158 -10.94 -0.93 33.46
CA TYR A 158 -10.00 -0.59 34.54
C TYR A 158 -9.99 -1.57 35.73
N ARG A 159 -11.11 -2.28 35.99
CA ARG A 159 -11.23 -3.25 37.08
C ARG A 159 -10.65 -4.64 36.76
N LEU A 160 -10.24 -4.88 35.52
CA LEU A 160 -9.70 -6.18 35.08
C LEU A 160 -8.17 -6.22 35.20
N PRO A 161 -7.57 -7.42 35.41
CA PRO A 161 -6.12 -7.58 35.42
C PRO A 161 -5.47 -7.06 34.14
N ARG A 162 -4.25 -6.52 34.25
CA ARG A 162 -3.47 -5.95 33.13
C ARG A 162 -3.45 -6.82 31.85
N PRO A 163 -3.23 -8.15 31.89
CA PRO A 163 -3.23 -8.96 30.66
C PRO A 163 -4.60 -9.01 29.97
N TRP A 164 -5.69 -9.00 30.74
CA TRP A 164 -7.05 -9.00 30.21
C TRP A 164 -7.41 -7.68 29.53
N ARG A 165 -6.97 -6.54 30.08
CA ARG A 165 -7.15 -5.23 29.44
C ARG A 165 -6.48 -5.16 28.07
N ILE A 166 -5.22 -5.61 28.01
CA ILE A 166 -4.45 -5.64 26.75
C ILE A 166 -5.16 -6.54 25.73
N ALA A 167 -5.59 -7.74 26.14
CA ALA A 167 -6.30 -8.66 25.26
C ALA A 167 -7.61 -8.06 24.73
N ILE A 168 -8.41 -7.41 25.59
CA ILE A 168 -9.67 -6.78 25.18
C ILE A 168 -9.42 -5.62 24.21
N ASP A 169 -8.40 -4.79 24.44
CA ASP A 169 -8.08 -3.66 23.56
C ASP A 169 -7.69 -4.13 22.15
N TRP A 170 -6.85 -5.16 22.04
CA TRP A 170 -6.52 -5.80 20.77
C TRP A 170 -7.74 -6.43 20.10
N ILE A 171 -8.57 -7.15 20.86
CA ILE A 171 -9.79 -7.78 20.34
C ILE A 171 -10.74 -6.72 19.77
N VAL A 172 -11.00 -5.64 20.51
CA VAL A 172 -11.92 -4.59 20.06
C VAL A 172 -11.35 -3.86 18.84
N THR A 173 -10.04 -3.60 18.82
CA THR A 173 -9.39 -2.97 17.66
C THR A 173 -9.48 -3.83 16.41
N ILE A 174 -9.16 -5.13 16.53
CA ILE A 174 -9.25 -6.09 15.42
C ILE A 174 -10.70 -6.24 14.98
N ALA A 175 -11.64 -6.41 15.91
CA ALA A 175 -13.07 -6.54 15.61
C ALA A 175 -13.61 -5.28 14.92
N GLY A 176 -13.21 -4.09 15.37
CA GLY A 176 -13.56 -2.82 14.74
C GLY A 176 -13.03 -2.70 13.31
N ALA A 177 -11.76 -3.03 13.09
CA ALA A 177 -11.17 -3.03 11.74
C ALA A 177 -11.88 -4.02 10.80
N VAL A 178 -12.17 -5.23 11.30
CA VAL A 178 -12.91 -6.25 10.56
C VAL A 178 -14.32 -5.76 10.23
N ALA A 179 -15.04 -5.17 11.19
CA ALA A 179 -16.37 -4.62 10.99
C ALA A 179 -16.40 -3.51 9.92
N ILE A 180 -15.42 -2.60 9.93
CA ILE A 180 -15.30 -1.55 8.91
C ILE A 180 -15.09 -2.17 7.52
N VAL A 181 -14.21 -3.15 7.39
CA VAL A 181 -13.98 -3.84 6.12
C VAL A 181 -15.25 -4.54 5.63
N PHE A 182 -15.97 -5.23 6.51
CA PHE A 182 -17.24 -5.87 6.16
C PHE A 182 -18.32 -4.85 5.78
N ALA A 183 -18.43 -3.72 6.50
CA ALA A 183 -19.37 -2.66 6.17
C ALA A 183 -19.11 -2.06 4.79
N ILE A 184 -17.83 -1.79 4.46
CA ILE A 184 -17.44 -1.31 3.14
C ILE A 184 -17.75 -2.37 2.08
N LYS A 185 -17.42 -3.65 2.32
CA LYS A 185 -17.71 -4.74 1.39
C LYS A 185 -19.21 -4.93 1.15
N GLN A 186 -20.03 -4.85 2.20
CA GLN A 186 -21.49 -4.98 2.11
C GLN A 186 -22.10 -3.82 1.31
N TRP A 187 -21.49 -2.64 1.32
CA TRP A 187 -21.94 -1.50 0.53
C TRP A 187 -21.53 -1.57 -0.96
N VAL A 188 -20.45 -2.31 -1.27
CA VAL A 188 -19.90 -2.42 -2.63
C VAL A 188 -20.52 -3.56 -3.44
N VAL A 189 -20.96 -4.61 -2.76
CA VAL A 189 -21.37 -5.88 -3.38
C VAL A 189 -22.89 -6.05 -3.33
N ASN A 190 -23.52 -6.14 -4.51
CA ASN A 190 -24.95 -6.40 -4.60
C ASN A 190 -25.23 -7.85 -5.03
N PRO A 191 -26.11 -8.58 -4.32
CA PRO A 191 -26.55 -9.90 -4.76
C PRO A 191 -27.62 -9.78 -5.86
N TYR A 192 -27.54 -10.65 -6.86
CA TYR A 192 -28.52 -10.79 -7.93
C TYR A 192 -28.92 -12.26 -8.09
N ARG A 193 -30.21 -12.51 -8.33
CA ARG A 193 -30.72 -13.83 -8.74
C ARG A 193 -30.81 -13.87 -10.26
N ILE A 194 -30.39 -14.97 -10.88
CA ILE A 194 -30.47 -15.15 -12.33
C ILE A 194 -31.86 -15.72 -12.71
N PRO A 195 -32.71 -14.96 -13.43
CA PRO A 195 -34.09 -15.36 -13.67
C PRO A 195 -34.30 -16.07 -15.01
N SER A 196 -33.34 -16.03 -15.94
CA SER A 196 -33.53 -16.50 -17.33
C SER A 196 -32.34 -17.28 -17.87
N SER A 197 -32.61 -18.06 -18.93
CA SER A 197 -31.69 -19.02 -19.56
C SER A 197 -30.65 -18.40 -20.48
N SER A 198 -30.68 -17.08 -20.65
CA SER A 198 -29.85 -16.38 -21.64
C SER A 198 -28.34 -16.42 -21.36
N MET A 199 -27.95 -16.77 -20.13
CA MET A 199 -26.56 -16.93 -19.72
C MET A 199 -26.18 -18.41 -19.53
N GLU A 200 -27.06 -19.35 -19.87
CA GLU A 200 -26.77 -20.78 -19.84
C GLU A 200 -25.65 -21.13 -20.84
N PRO A 201 -24.71 -22.02 -20.51
CA PRO A 201 -24.56 -22.78 -19.26
C PRO A 201 -23.71 -22.06 -18.20
N THR A 202 -23.26 -20.83 -18.46
CA THR A 202 -22.35 -20.08 -17.58
C THR A 202 -23.03 -19.72 -16.27
N LEU A 203 -24.25 -19.18 -16.34
CA LEU A 203 -25.10 -18.87 -15.19
C LEU A 203 -26.44 -19.57 -15.35
N HIS A 204 -26.80 -20.39 -14.36
CA HIS A 204 -28.01 -21.20 -14.39
C HIS A 204 -29.22 -20.43 -13.87
N CYS A 205 -30.35 -20.57 -14.56
CA CYS A 205 -31.65 -20.16 -14.05
C CYS A 205 -32.44 -21.37 -13.51
N ALA A 206 -33.64 -21.13 -12.98
CA ALA A 206 -34.52 -22.20 -12.54
C ALA A 206 -36.00 -21.85 -12.75
N GLY A 207 -36.80 -22.87 -13.09
CA GLY A 207 -38.26 -22.78 -13.18
C GLY A 207 -38.82 -22.09 -14.42
N GLY A 208 -37.97 -21.69 -15.37
CA GLY A 208 -38.36 -21.09 -16.66
C GLY A 208 -37.97 -21.95 -17.86
N GLN A 209 -38.48 -21.58 -19.04
CA GLN A 209 -38.13 -22.23 -20.30
C GLN A 209 -36.62 -22.09 -20.59
N GLY A 210 -35.99 -23.18 -20.98
CA GLY A 210 -34.55 -23.24 -21.26
C GLY A 210 -33.64 -23.24 -20.04
N CYS A 211 -34.17 -23.25 -18.81
CA CYS A 211 -33.37 -23.40 -17.60
C CYS A 211 -32.94 -24.85 -17.40
N GLU A 212 -31.65 -25.07 -17.16
CA GLU A 212 -31.09 -26.42 -16.98
C GLU A 212 -31.05 -26.87 -15.53
N ALA A 213 -31.04 -25.93 -14.58
CA ALA A 213 -30.88 -26.23 -13.17
C ALA A 213 -32.20 -26.19 -12.40
N ARG A 214 -32.25 -26.99 -11.32
CA ARG A 214 -33.35 -26.98 -10.36
C ARG A 214 -33.34 -25.72 -9.48
N LEU A 215 -32.17 -25.14 -9.25
CA LEU A 215 -31.96 -23.94 -8.44
C LEU A 215 -31.23 -22.89 -9.28
N SER A 216 -31.73 -21.66 -9.24
CA SER A 216 -31.11 -20.54 -9.96
C SER A 216 -29.86 -20.07 -9.24
N ASP A 217 -28.83 -19.71 -10.00
CA ASP A 217 -27.63 -19.11 -9.46
C ASP A 217 -27.94 -17.76 -8.78
N ARG A 218 -27.19 -17.48 -7.71
CA ARG A 218 -27.11 -16.15 -7.11
C ARG A 218 -25.68 -15.65 -7.25
N VAL A 219 -25.58 -14.47 -7.83
CA VAL A 219 -24.30 -13.87 -8.19
C VAL A 219 -24.06 -12.58 -7.43
N LEU A 220 -22.80 -12.23 -7.26
CA LEU A 220 -22.34 -10.99 -6.66
C LEU A 220 -21.76 -10.09 -7.73
N ALA A 221 -22.21 -8.83 -7.76
CA ALA A 221 -21.66 -7.83 -8.66
C ALA A 221 -21.01 -6.68 -7.91
N ASN A 222 -19.84 -6.24 -8.41
CA ASN A 222 -19.11 -5.11 -7.87
C ASN A 222 -19.57 -3.81 -8.55
N ARG A 223 -20.26 -2.94 -7.80
CA ARG A 223 -20.84 -1.70 -8.35
C ARG A 223 -19.84 -0.55 -8.55
N PHE A 224 -18.68 -0.65 -7.91
CA PHE A 224 -17.71 0.44 -7.85
C PHE A 224 -16.55 0.25 -8.81
N ILE A 225 -16.33 -0.99 -9.28
CA ILE A 225 -15.19 -1.32 -10.15
C ILE A 225 -15.09 -0.38 -11.36
N TYR A 226 -16.24 -0.06 -11.94
CA TYR A 226 -16.35 0.80 -13.10
C TYR A 226 -16.21 2.30 -12.82
N ARG A 227 -15.99 2.73 -11.58
CA ARG A 227 -15.58 4.11 -11.28
C ARG A 227 -14.06 4.28 -11.33
N PHE A 228 -13.33 3.17 -11.19
CA PHE A 228 -11.87 3.15 -11.11
C PHE A 228 -11.22 2.57 -12.36
N ARG A 229 -11.93 1.70 -13.10
CA ARG A 229 -11.44 1.13 -14.35
C ARG A 229 -12.50 1.12 -15.45
N SER A 230 -12.03 0.98 -16.68
CA SER A 230 -12.89 0.71 -17.84
C SER A 230 -13.35 -0.75 -17.84
N PRO A 231 -14.56 -1.05 -18.33
CA PRO A 231 -15.02 -2.42 -18.58
C PRO A 231 -14.15 -3.10 -19.64
N HIS A 232 -13.89 -4.39 -19.46
CA HIS A 232 -13.13 -5.20 -20.42
C HIS A 232 -14.02 -6.17 -21.16
N ARG A 233 -13.61 -6.54 -22.38
CA ARG A 233 -14.28 -7.58 -23.14
C ARG A 233 -14.25 -8.91 -22.39
N GLY A 234 -15.35 -9.62 -22.46
CA GLY A 234 -15.53 -10.93 -21.84
C GLY A 234 -16.06 -10.85 -20.41
N GLU A 235 -16.11 -9.67 -19.78
CA GLU A 235 -16.69 -9.51 -18.45
C GLU A 235 -18.20 -9.79 -18.47
N ILE A 236 -18.71 -10.46 -17.44
CA ILE A 236 -20.15 -10.61 -17.23
C ILE A 236 -20.61 -9.38 -16.46
N VAL A 237 -21.56 -8.64 -17.02
CA VAL A 237 -21.94 -7.32 -16.53
C VAL A 237 -23.42 -7.28 -16.18
N VAL A 238 -23.69 -6.75 -14.99
CA VAL A 238 -25.04 -6.33 -14.59
C VAL A 238 -25.25 -4.91 -15.09
N PHE A 239 -26.36 -4.64 -15.78
CA PHE A 239 -26.68 -3.32 -16.31
C PHE A 239 -28.18 -3.07 -16.36
N LYS A 240 -28.56 -1.79 -16.45
CA LYS A 240 -29.93 -1.37 -16.74
C LYS A 240 -30.17 -1.41 -18.25
N THR A 241 -31.16 -2.14 -18.71
CA THR A 241 -31.47 -2.26 -20.14
C THR A 241 -31.86 -0.91 -20.76
N PRO A 242 -31.53 -0.65 -22.03
CA PRO A 242 -32.07 0.50 -22.75
C PRO A 242 -33.59 0.36 -22.93
N PRO A 243 -34.35 1.47 -23.14
CA PRO A 243 -35.80 1.42 -23.35
C PRO A 243 -36.23 0.49 -24.50
N ALA A 244 -35.41 0.40 -25.55
CA ALA A 244 -35.63 -0.50 -26.69
C ALA A 244 -35.71 -1.99 -26.30
N ALA A 245 -35.06 -2.41 -25.21
CA ALA A 245 -35.14 -3.79 -24.74
C ALA A 245 -36.56 -4.16 -24.30
N LYS A 246 -37.25 -3.28 -23.57
CA LYS A 246 -38.64 -3.52 -23.16
C LYS A 246 -39.56 -3.63 -24.37
N GLN A 247 -39.32 -2.81 -25.39
CA GLN A 247 -40.14 -2.78 -26.61
C GLN A 247 -39.91 -4.02 -27.48
N ARG A 248 -38.67 -4.46 -27.64
CA ARG A 248 -38.31 -5.55 -28.58
C ARG A 248 -38.28 -6.94 -27.93
N CYS A 249 -38.07 -7.02 -26.62
CA CYS A 249 -37.98 -8.29 -25.89
C CYS A 249 -39.14 -8.51 -24.90
N GLY A 250 -40.07 -7.55 -24.77
CA GLY A 250 -41.17 -7.63 -23.80
C GLY A 250 -40.76 -7.45 -22.33
N ALA A 251 -39.46 -7.34 -22.02
CA ALA A 251 -38.94 -7.20 -20.67
C ALA A 251 -37.82 -6.15 -20.60
N GLY A 252 -37.77 -5.40 -19.50
CA GLY A 252 -36.71 -4.45 -19.20
C GLY A 252 -36.35 -4.47 -17.72
N GLY A 253 -35.37 -3.67 -17.33
CA GLY A 253 -34.90 -3.58 -15.94
C GLY A 253 -33.42 -3.93 -15.84
N THR A 254 -33.07 -4.79 -14.89
CA THR A 254 -31.67 -5.19 -14.65
C THR A 254 -31.38 -6.51 -15.32
N PHE A 255 -30.44 -6.51 -16.27
CA PHE A 255 -30.05 -7.69 -17.02
C PHE A 255 -28.59 -8.04 -16.74
N VAL A 256 -28.25 -9.31 -16.94
CA VAL A 256 -26.89 -9.84 -16.85
C VAL A 256 -26.53 -10.42 -18.21
N LYS A 257 -25.46 -9.91 -18.82
CA LYS A 257 -24.96 -10.35 -20.14
C LYS A 257 -23.44 -10.29 -20.15
N ARG A 258 -22.81 -10.92 -21.15
CA ARG A 258 -21.38 -10.78 -21.40
C ARG A 258 -21.10 -9.55 -22.27
N LEU A 259 -20.07 -8.80 -21.92
CA LEU A 259 -19.57 -7.68 -22.69
C LEU A 259 -18.77 -8.21 -23.88
N ILE A 260 -19.33 -8.06 -25.09
CA ILE A 260 -18.75 -8.57 -26.33
C ILE A 260 -18.04 -7.48 -27.11
N GLY A 261 -18.55 -6.25 -27.14
CA GLY A 261 -17.98 -5.16 -27.93
C GLY A 261 -17.74 -3.89 -27.13
N LEU A 262 -16.60 -3.24 -27.37
CA LEU A 262 -16.16 -2.03 -26.68
C LEU A 262 -16.45 -0.77 -27.53
N PRO A 263 -16.44 0.42 -26.91
CA PRO A 263 -16.67 1.67 -27.62
C PRO A 263 -15.74 1.87 -28.82
N GLY A 264 -16.30 2.24 -29.98
CA GLY A 264 -15.56 2.53 -31.20
C GLY A 264 -15.18 1.31 -32.04
N GLU A 265 -15.50 0.10 -31.58
CA GLU A 265 -15.24 -1.12 -32.36
C GLU A 265 -16.38 -1.42 -33.34
N THR A 266 -16.07 -2.20 -34.36
CA THR A 266 -17.06 -2.75 -35.28
C THR A 266 -17.35 -4.20 -34.91
N TRP A 267 -18.60 -4.53 -34.64
CA TRP A 267 -19.03 -5.91 -34.42
C TRP A 267 -19.77 -6.42 -35.67
N SER A 268 -19.68 -7.73 -35.93
CA SER A 268 -20.50 -8.42 -36.92
C SER A 268 -20.69 -9.87 -36.50
N GLU A 269 -21.63 -10.56 -37.11
CA GLU A 269 -21.88 -11.98 -36.86
C GLU A 269 -22.09 -12.71 -38.17
N ARG A 270 -21.50 -13.90 -38.32
CA ARG A 270 -21.70 -14.78 -39.49
C ARG A 270 -21.92 -16.21 -39.03
N ASN A 271 -23.09 -16.77 -39.31
CA ASN A 271 -23.53 -18.10 -38.86
C ASN A 271 -23.25 -18.33 -37.36
N GLY A 272 -23.66 -17.37 -36.53
CA GLY A 272 -23.48 -17.41 -35.07
C GLY A 272 -22.05 -17.23 -34.57
N TYR A 273 -21.09 -16.87 -35.44
CA TYR A 273 -19.72 -16.50 -35.05
C TYR A 273 -19.54 -15.00 -35.07
N VAL A 274 -19.15 -14.45 -33.92
CA VAL A 274 -18.93 -13.02 -33.75
C VAL A 274 -17.52 -12.64 -34.19
N ASP A 275 -17.43 -11.56 -34.96
CA ASP A 275 -16.18 -10.89 -35.26
C ASP A 275 -16.17 -9.49 -34.64
N ILE A 276 -15.00 -9.07 -34.14
CA ILE A 276 -14.73 -7.71 -33.70
C ILE A 276 -13.61 -7.13 -34.55
N ASN A 277 -13.85 -5.97 -35.15
CA ASN A 277 -12.95 -5.31 -36.09
C ASN A 277 -12.46 -6.26 -37.21
N GLY A 278 -13.38 -7.10 -37.72
CA GLY A 278 -13.11 -8.09 -38.76
C GLY A 278 -12.35 -9.34 -38.29
N LYS A 279 -11.99 -9.45 -37.01
CA LYS A 279 -11.33 -10.63 -36.44
C LYS A 279 -12.32 -11.47 -35.65
N LYS A 280 -12.37 -12.77 -35.96
CA LYS A 280 -13.17 -13.75 -35.20
C LYS A 280 -12.82 -13.72 -33.71
N LEU A 281 -13.84 -13.51 -32.90
CA LEU A 281 -13.72 -13.48 -31.44
C LEU A 281 -13.51 -14.91 -30.92
N ASN A 282 -12.58 -15.06 -29.97
CA ASN A 282 -12.39 -16.34 -29.28
C ASN A 282 -13.41 -16.46 -28.14
N GLU A 283 -14.32 -17.40 -28.26
CA GLU A 283 -15.46 -17.55 -27.34
C GLU A 283 -15.51 -18.97 -26.73
N PRO A 284 -14.52 -19.35 -25.89
CA PRO A 284 -14.45 -20.69 -25.32
C PRO A 284 -15.62 -21.03 -24.37
N TYR A 285 -16.38 -20.01 -23.94
CA TYR A 285 -17.55 -20.14 -23.08
C TYR A 285 -18.84 -20.50 -23.85
N ILE A 286 -18.82 -20.46 -25.19
CA ILE A 286 -20.00 -20.81 -26.02
C ILE A 286 -19.91 -22.26 -26.44
N LYS A 287 -20.78 -23.10 -25.89
CA LYS A 287 -20.94 -24.48 -26.35
C LYS A 287 -21.59 -24.53 -27.75
N PRO A 288 -21.29 -25.53 -28.59
CA PRO A 288 -21.86 -25.63 -29.93
C PRO A 288 -23.40 -25.64 -29.97
N ASP A 289 -24.06 -26.28 -29.00
CA ASP A 289 -25.52 -26.36 -28.87
C ASP A 289 -26.17 -25.02 -28.45
N ARG A 290 -25.36 -24.03 -28.05
CA ARG A 290 -25.82 -22.71 -27.64
C ARG A 290 -25.65 -21.65 -28.71
N ARG A 291 -24.98 -21.98 -29.81
CA ARG A 291 -24.74 -21.05 -30.91
C ARG A 291 -25.99 -20.99 -31.78
N ASP A 292 -26.40 -19.79 -32.16
CA ASP A 292 -27.42 -19.62 -33.19
C ASP A 292 -26.81 -19.73 -34.60
N THR A 293 -27.61 -19.42 -35.60
CA THR A 293 -27.23 -19.38 -37.01
C THR A 293 -27.43 -17.98 -37.61
N GLU A 294 -27.52 -16.95 -36.78
CA GLU A 294 -27.77 -15.59 -37.23
C GLU A 294 -26.57 -15.01 -38.00
N THR A 295 -26.86 -14.02 -38.84
CA THR A 295 -25.85 -13.25 -39.57
C THR A 295 -26.22 -11.78 -39.52
N HIS A 296 -25.31 -10.97 -38.99
CA HIS A 296 -25.46 -9.52 -38.85
C HIS A 296 -24.33 -8.80 -39.58
N SER A 297 -24.71 -7.84 -40.42
CA SER A 297 -23.75 -6.99 -41.12
C SER A 297 -22.91 -6.17 -40.13
N PRO A 298 -21.67 -5.77 -40.49
CA PRO A 298 -20.82 -4.97 -39.63
C PRO A 298 -21.48 -3.66 -39.16
N GLN A 299 -21.44 -3.41 -37.86
CA GLN A 299 -21.98 -2.22 -37.22
C GLN A 299 -20.97 -1.63 -36.23
N VAL A 300 -20.81 -0.32 -36.27
CA VAL A 300 -19.93 0.41 -35.34
C VAL A 300 -20.64 0.61 -34.01
N ILE A 301 -19.94 0.28 -32.92
CA ILE A 301 -20.37 0.55 -31.56
C ILE A 301 -20.05 2.01 -31.25
N PRO A 302 -21.06 2.85 -30.94
CA PRO A 302 -20.83 4.25 -30.67
C PRO A 302 -19.89 4.46 -29.47
N LYS A 303 -19.18 5.59 -29.46
CA LYS A 303 -18.34 5.99 -28.32
C LYS A 303 -19.18 6.01 -27.03
N GLY A 304 -18.60 5.51 -25.94
CA GLY A 304 -19.28 5.41 -24.64
C GLY A 304 -20.39 4.35 -24.57
N GLN A 305 -20.56 3.50 -25.57
CA GLN A 305 -21.53 2.41 -25.58
C GLN A 305 -20.87 1.04 -25.70
N TYR A 306 -21.59 0.01 -25.29
CA TYR A 306 -21.11 -1.36 -25.18
C TYR A 306 -22.07 -2.32 -25.84
N PHE A 307 -21.53 -3.35 -26.48
CA PHE A 307 -22.31 -4.42 -27.08
C PHE A 307 -22.32 -5.63 -26.17
N MET A 308 -23.52 -6.05 -25.75
CA MET A 308 -23.76 -7.08 -24.74
C MET A 308 -24.49 -8.27 -25.36
N MET A 309 -24.02 -9.50 -25.15
CA MET A 309 -24.68 -10.72 -25.63
C MET A 309 -24.82 -11.75 -24.52
N GLY A 310 -25.84 -12.61 -24.63
CA GLY A 310 -25.97 -13.80 -23.79
C GLY A 310 -24.97 -14.88 -24.19
N ASP A 311 -24.67 -15.78 -23.26
CA ASP A 311 -23.85 -16.96 -23.56
C ASP A 311 -24.71 -18.06 -24.21
N ASN A 312 -26.02 -18.09 -23.93
CA ASN A 312 -26.97 -18.90 -24.67
C ASN A 312 -27.46 -18.09 -25.88
N ARG A 313 -26.71 -18.15 -26.99
CA ARG A 313 -26.91 -17.25 -28.13
C ARG A 313 -28.26 -17.43 -28.79
N ALA A 314 -28.70 -18.67 -28.94
CA ALA A 314 -30.01 -19.01 -29.50
C ALA A 314 -31.18 -18.52 -28.64
N GLU A 315 -30.98 -18.39 -27.31
CA GLU A 315 -32.04 -18.07 -26.34
C GLU A 315 -31.73 -16.77 -25.57
N SER A 316 -31.20 -15.76 -26.27
CA SER A 316 -30.86 -14.48 -25.65
C SER A 316 -31.35 -13.30 -26.47
N CYS A 317 -32.40 -12.64 -25.96
CA CYS A 317 -32.70 -11.27 -26.35
C CYS A 317 -31.61 -10.36 -25.77
N ASP A 318 -30.81 -9.77 -26.65
CA ASP A 318 -29.64 -8.97 -26.30
C ASP A 318 -29.33 -7.83 -27.30
N SER A 319 -28.09 -7.36 -27.37
CA SER A 319 -27.74 -6.18 -28.17
C SER A 319 -27.91 -6.38 -29.67
N ARG A 320 -27.99 -7.63 -30.15
CA ARG A 320 -28.39 -7.94 -31.53
C ARG A 320 -29.81 -7.48 -31.82
N VAL A 321 -30.68 -7.50 -30.80
CA VAL A 321 -32.09 -7.13 -30.91
C VAL A 321 -32.31 -5.67 -30.53
N TRP A 322 -31.80 -5.20 -29.38
CA TRP A 322 -32.09 -3.83 -28.88
C TRP A 322 -31.00 -2.79 -29.14
N GLY A 323 -29.85 -3.16 -29.70
CA GLY A 323 -28.72 -2.28 -29.93
C GLY A 323 -27.77 -2.16 -28.73
N THR A 324 -26.98 -1.09 -28.69
CA THR A 324 -25.90 -0.94 -27.70
C THR A 324 -26.37 -0.35 -26.36
N VAL A 325 -25.54 -0.53 -25.32
CA VAL A 325 -25.83 -0.11 -23.95
C VAL A 325 -24.89 1.03 -23.54
N PRO A 326 -25.41 2.20 -23.12
CA PRO A 326 -24.58 3.30 -22.66
C PRO A 326 -23.77 2.97 -21.40
N ARG A 327 -22.57 3.56 -21.27
CA ARG A 327 -21.68 3.39 -20.09
C ARG A 327 -22.38 3.59 -18.75
N LYS A 328 -23.24 4.62 -18.68
CA LYS A 328 -23.99 5.00 -17.47
C LYS A 328 -25.00 3.95 -17.00
N ASN A 329 -25.38 3.03 -17.89
CA ASN A 329 -26.30 1.96 -17.57
C ASN A 329 -25.59 0.75 -16.95
N LEU A 330 -24.25 0.64 -17.06
CA LEU A 330 -23.50 -0.45 -16.47
C LEU A 330 -23.46 -0.31 -14.95
N ILE A 331 -23.96 -1.31 -14.25
CA ILE A 331 -24.01 -1.34 -12.79
C ILE A 331 -22.69 -1.89 -12.24
N GLY A 332 -22.24 -3.06 -12.71
CA GLY A 332 -21.07 -3.71 -12.15
C GLY A 332 -20.70 -5.04 -12.80
N GLU A 333 -19.45 -5.47 -12.61
CA GLU A 333 -18.96 -6.78 -13.03
C GLU A 333 -19.47 -7.86 -12.06
N VAL A 334 -20.02 -8.95 -12.60
CA VAL A 334 -20.29 -10.18 -11.86
C VAL A 334 -18.97 -10.89 -11.63
N PHE A 335 -18.53 -10.97 -10.38
CA PHE A 335 -17.23 -11.55 -10.02
C PHE A 335 -17.34 -12.90 -9.33
N ALA A 336 -18.51 -13.27 -8.81
CA ALA A 336 -18.70 -14.56 -8.14
C ALA A 336 -20.15 -15.06 -8.23
N THR A 337 -20.30 -16.39 -8.23
CA THR A 337 -21.54 -17.12 -7.91
C THR A 337 -21.37 -17.68 -6.51
N TYR A 338 -22.32 -17.40 -5.62
CA TYR A 338 -22.24 -17.80 -4.20
C TYR A 338 -23.33 -18.80 -3.79
N TRP A 339 -24.29 -19.07 -4.68
CA TRP A 339 -25.36 -20.04 -4.48
C TRP A 339 -25.76 -20.63 -5.83
N PRO A 340 -26.09 -21.93 -5.92
CA PRO A 340 -26.13 -22.93 -4.83
C PRO A 340 -24.73 -23.35 -4.32
N PRO A 341 -24.60 -23.97 -3.13
CA PRO A 341 -23.31 -24.25 -2.50
C PRO A 341 -22.38 -25.15 -3.34
N ASN A 342 -22.96 -26.02 -4.17
CA ASN A 342 -22.23 -26.89 -5.10
C ASN A 342 -21.78 -26.19 -6.39
N ARG A 343 -22.08 -24.90 -6.57
CA ARG A 343 -21.69 -24.09 -7.74
C ARG A 343 -21.05 -22.75 -7.35
N ILE A 344 -20.41 -22.71 -6.19
CA ILE A 344 -19.64 -21.54 -5.79
C ILE A 344 -18.46 -21.40 -6.77
N SER A 345 -18.35 -20.23 -7.39
CA SER A 345 -17.30 -19.93 -8.37
C SER A 345 -16.91 -18.46 -8.30
N ILE A 346 -15.63 -18.17 -8.55
CA ILE A 346 -15.08 -16.82 -8.64
C ILE A 346 -14.56 -16.63 -10.06
N TYR A 347 -15.10 -15.64 -10.76
CA TYR A 347 -14.83 -15.39 -12.18
C TYR A 347 -13.68 -14.38 -12.39
N SER A 348 -13.43 -13.52 -11.41
CA SER A 348 -12.47 -12.42 -11.53
C SER A 348 -11.37 -12.54 -10.47
N ALA A 349 -10.13 -12.73 -10.93
CA ALA A 349 -8.95 -12.87 -10.08
C ALA A 349 -8.55 -11.56 -9.37
N TYR A 350 -9.17 -10.42 -9.70
CA TYR A 350 -8.92 -9.16 -8.99
C TYR A 350 -9.54 -9.11 -7.59
N VAL A 351 -10.32 -10.13 -7.22
CA VAL A 351 -10.70 -10.41 -5.84
C VAL A 351 -9.81 -11.54 -5.28
N SER A 352 -8.51 -11.51 -5.58
CA SER A 352 -7.54 -12.25 -4.78
C SER A 352 -7.53 -11.63 -3.39
N PHE A 353 -8.10 -12.37 -2.44
CA PHE A 353 -7.86 -12.16 -1.02
C PHE A 353 -6.35 -11.96 -0.81
N GLY A 354 -5.97 -10.89 -0.11
CA GLY A 354 -4.61 -10.64 0.36
C GLY A 354 -4.17 -11.71 1.36
N LEU A 355 -3.89 -12.91 0.85
CA LEU A 355 -3.33 -14.07 1.53
C LEU A 355 -2.38 -14.70 0.50
N GLY A 356 -1.25 -14.04 0.26
CA GLY A 356 -0.30 -14.50 -0.74
C GLY A 356 0.81 -13.50 -1.07
N ALA A 357 1.35 -12.79 -0.08
CA ALA A 357 2.59 -12.02 -0.21
C ALA A 357 3.78 -12.68 0.52
N LEU A 358 3.68 -13.98 0.82
CA LEU A 358 4.84 -14.78 1.24
C LEU A 358 5.06 -15.91 0.24
N GLY A 359 6.22 -15.90 -0.43
CA GLY A 359 6.82 -17.10 -0.99
C GLY A 359 6.68 -17.31 -2.49
N MET A 360 7.26 -16.43 -3.31
CA MET A 360 7.89 -16.85 -4.57
C MET A 360 9.16 -16.04 -4.84
N LEU A 361 10.22 -16.31 -4.07
CA LEU A 361 11.59 -16.12 -4.57
C LEU A 361 11.78 -17.15 -5.70
N ARG A 362 11.66 -16.69 -6.95
CA ARG A 362 12.07 -17.47 -8.13
C ARG A 362 13.60 -17.49 -8.17
N LEU A 363 14.19 -18.63 -7.82
CA LEU A 363 15.58 -18.95 -8.13
C LEU A 363 15.78 -18.99 -9.66
N PRO A 364 16.90 -18.47 -10.20
CA PRO A 364 17.12 -18.42 -11.64
C PRO A 364 17.58 -19.77 -12.22
N GLY A 365 16.93 -20.15 -13.33
CA GLY A 365 17.48 -20.83 -14.51
C GLY A 365 18.46 -22.00 -14.33
N ARG A 366 17.93 -23.24 -14.42
CA ARG A 366 18.74 -24.37 -14.91
C ARG A 366 18.59 -24.53 -16.43
N ILE A 367 19.70 -24.29 -17.10
CA ILE A 367 19.93 -24.38 -18.54
C ILE A 367 19.57 -25.77 -19.08
N ARG A 368 18.75 -25.78 -20.14
CA ARG A 368 18.28 -26.96 -20.86
C ARG A 368 19.38 -27.43 -21.84
N ARG A 369 20.07 -28.54 -21.53
CA ARG A 369 20.96 -29.22 -22.49
C ARG A 369 20.13 -29.85 -23.62
N ARG A 370 20.21 -29.29 -24.83
CA ARG A 370 19.74 -29.93 -26.08
C ARG A 370 20.62 -31.14 -26.40
N ARG A 371 20.07 -32.35 -26.35
CA ARG A 371 20.65 -33.54 -27.01
C ARG A 371 20.37 -33.45 -28.51
N LYS A 372 21.44 -33.31 -29.32
CA LYS A 372 21.39 -33.40 -30.78
C LYS A 372 20.97 -34.81 -31.20
N SER A 373 19.96 -34.87 -32.05
CA SER A 373 19.58 -36.03 -32.87
C SER A 373 20.70 -36.33 -33.88
N ARG A 374 21.21 -37.57 -33.87
CA ARG A 374 21.89 -38.19 -35.01
C ARG A 374 20.95 -39.27 -35.53
N LYS A 375 20.38 -39.06 -36.73
CA LYS A 375 19.84 -40.14 -37.55
C LYS A 375 20.87 -40.44 -38.63
N SER A 376 21.33 -41.69 -38.66
CA SER A 376 21.99 -42.34 -39.80
C SER A 376 20.93 -43.14 -40.57
N ALA A 377 20.95 -43.01 -41.90
CA ALA A 377 20.57 -43.99 -42.95
C ALA A 377 20.58 -43.19 -44.26
N VAL A 378 21.51 -43.41 -45.22
CA VAL A 378 21.49 -44.51 -46.23
C VAL A 378 20.16 -44.44 -46.99
N HIS A 379 20.08 -44.03 -48.27
CA HIS A 379 20.86 -44.40 -49.44
C HIS A 379 20.84 -43.29 -50.50
#